data_AF-A0A485DC81-F1
#
_entry.id   AF-A0A485DC81-F1
#
_cell.length_a   1.000
_cell.length_b   1.000
_cell.length_c   1.000
_cell.angle_alpha   90.00
_cell.angle_beta   90.00
_cell.angle_gamma   90.00
#
_symmetry.space_group_name_H-M   'P 1'
#
loop_
_entity.id
_entity.type
_entity.pdbx_description
1 polymer ?
#
loop_
_entity_poly.entity_id
_entity_poly.type
_entity_poly.pdbx_seq_one_letter_code
_entity_poly.pdbx_strand_id
1 'polypeptide(L)' 'MSKKLLQLHFAFNGPFGSEMSRQLVELAESINQEPGFIWKVWTESEKNHEAGGIYLFRG' A
#
# COMPACT_ATOMS: atom_id res chain seq x y z
N MET A 1 -3.59 9.46 22.42
CA MET A 1 -3.10 9.46 21.02
C MET A 1 -4.18 8.88 20.13
N SER A 2 -4.67 9.61 19.12
CA SER A 2 -5.64 9.06 18.16
C SER A 2 -4.90 8.26 17.07
N LYS A 3 -5.65 7.43 16.33
CA LYS A 3 -5.12 6.72 15.16
C LYS A 3 -5.92 7.15 13.94
N LYS A 4 -5.26 7.31 12.79
CA LYS A 4 -5.89 7.68 11.52
C LYS A 4 -5.73 6.52 10.54
N LEU A 5 -6.84 6.05 9.98
CA LEU A 5 -6.86 5.02 8.96
C LEU A 5 -7.06 5.67 7.59
N LEU A 6 -6.20 5.35 6.63
CA LEU A 6 -6.31 5.80 5.24
C LEU A 6 -6.54 4.57 4.36
N GLN A 7 -7.59 4.60 3.54
CA GLN A 7 -7.86 3.59 2.52
C GLN A 7 -7.85 4.24 1.15
N LEU A 8 -7.07 3.67 0.23
CA LEU A 8 -6.89 4.15 -1.13
C LEU A 8 -6.92 2.96 -2.11
N HIS A 9 -7.65 3.11 -3.20
CA HIS A 9 -7.58 2.23 -4.36
C HIS A 9 -7.53 3.06 -5.65
N PHE A 10 -6.89 2.52 -6.68
CA PHE A 10 -6.72 3.15 -7.98
C PHE A 10 -6.65 2.11 -9.10
N ALA A 11 -7.02 2.54 -10.31
CA ALA A 11 -6.85 1.73 -11.50
C ALA A 11 -5.36 1.41 -11.73
N PHE A 12 -5.05 0.15 -11.95
CA PHE A 12 -3.69 -0.35 -12.04
C PHE A 12 -3.62 -1.54 -13.00
N ASN A 13 -2.77 -1.44 -14.03
CA ASN A 13 -2.66 -2.46 -15.08
C ASN A 13 -1.63 -3.55 -14.77
N GLY A 14 -1.11 -3.59 -13.54
CA GLY A 14 -0.05 -4.50 -13.13
C GLY A 14 1.34 -3.85 -13.13
N PRO A 15 2.36 -4.59 -12.66
CA PRO A 15 2.35 -6.03 -12.38
C PRO A 15 1.56 -6.42 -11.11
N PHE A 16 1.15 -7.70 -11.02
CA PHE A 16 0.43 -8.26 -9.86
C PHE A 16 1.24 -9.38 -9.16
N GLY A 17 0.83 -9.77 -7.96
CA GLY A 17 1.37 -10.86 -7.17
C GLY A 17 2.86 -10.71 -6.82
N SER A 18 3.64 -11.74 -7.08
CA SER A 18 5.07 -11.76 -6.77
C SER A 18 5.86 -10.69 -7.55
N GLU A 19 5.44 -10.37 -8.77
CA GLU A 19 6.12 -9.36 -9.57
C GLU A 19 5.83 -7.95 -9.04
N MET A 20 4.61 -7.67 -8.59
CA MET A 20 4.30 -6.44 -7.83
C MET A 20 5.20 -6.32 -6.60
N SER A 21 5.28 -7.39 -5.81
CA SER A 21 6.06 -7.42 -4.57
C SER A 21 7.54 -7.15 -4.82
N ARG A 22 8.09 -7.68 -5.91
CA ARG A 22 9.49 -7.50 -6.30
C ARG A 22 9.77 -6.07 -6.80
N GLN A 23 8.89 -5.52 -7.63
CA GLN A 23 9.10 -4.19 -8.22
C GLN A 23 8.84 -3.06 -7.22
N LEU A 24 7.90 -3.24 -6.29
CA LEU A 24 7.50 -2.19 -5.35
C LEU A 24 8.20 -2.29 -3.98
N VAL A 25 9.28 -3.07 -3.87
CA VAL A 25 10.03 -3.24 -2.62
C VAL A 25 10.60 -1.92 -2.10
N GLU A 26 11.22 -1.11 -2.96
CA GLU A 26 11.80 0.19 -2.58
C GLU A 26 10.71 1.17 -2.10
N LEU A 27 9.53 1.11 -2.72
CA LEU A 27 8.37 1.90 -2.28
C LEU A 27 7.83 1.41 -0.93
N ALA A 28 7.80 0.10 -0.69
CA ALA A 28 7.40 -0.45 0.60
C ALA A 28 8.39 -0.03 1.70
N GLU A 29 9.68 -0.02 1.40
CA GLU A 29 10.74 0.42 2.32
C GLU A 29 10.65 1.92 2.61
N SER A 30 10.38 2.76 1.60
CA SER A 30 10.24 4.20 1.80
C SER A 30 9.03 4.55 2.68
N ILE A 31 7.91 3.84 2.54
CA ILE A 31 6.71 4.03 3.36
C ILE A 31 7.00 3.81 4.85
N ASN A 32 7.90 2.89 5.20
CA ASN A 32 8.30 2.66 6.60
C ASN A 32 8.98 3.88 7.25
N GLN A 33 9.48 4.82 6.44
CA GLN A 33 10.14 6.05 6.92
C GLN A 33 9.18 7.23 7.08
N GLU A 34 7.91 7.07 6.70
CA GLU A 34 6.94 8.17 6.76
C GLU A 34 6.56 8.52 8.21
N PRO A 35 6.51 9.81 8.58
CA PRO A 35 6.18 10.23 9.94
C PRO A 35 4.84 9.69 10.41
N GLY A 36 4.89 8.97 11.53
CA GLY A 36 3.69 8.41 12.17
C GLY A 36 3.15 7.15 11.49
N PHE A 37 3.79 6.62 10.44
CA PHE A 37 3.40 5.34 9.86
C PHE A 37 3.49 4.20 10.90
N ILE A 38 2.50 3.30 10.88
CA ILE A 38 2.46 2.12 11.76
C ILE A 38 2.48 0.85 10.92
N TRP A 39 1.58 0.71 9.95
CA TRP A 39 1.53 -0.43 9.04
C TRP A 39 0.72 -0.10 7.78
N LYS A 40 0.93 -0.93 6.76
CA LYS A 40 0.17 -0.95 5.50
C LYS A 40 -0.21 -2.38 5.16
N VAL A 41 -1.43 -2.58 4.66
CA VAL A 41 -1.84 -3.76 3.91
C VAL A 41 -1.90 -3.37 2.43
N TRP A 42 -1.11 -4.04 1.60
CA TRP A 42 -1.19 -3.89 0.14
C TRP A 42 -2.42 -4.64 -0.38
N THR A 43 -3.16 -4.02 -1.29
CA THR A 43 -4.33 -4.64 -1.92
C THR A 43 -4.15 -4.63 -3.43
N GLU A 44 -4.54 -5.72 -4.07
CA GLU A 44 -4.46 -5.87 -5.52
C GLU A 44 -5.61 -6.74 -6.04
N SER A 45 -6.05 -6.47 -7.26
CA SER A 45 -7.05 -7.24 -7.98
C SER A 45 -6.72 -7.22 -9.47
N GLU A 46 -6.03 -8.27 -9.94
CA GLU A 46 -5.71 -8.43 -11.37
C GLU A 46 -6.97 -8.47 -12.23
N LYS A 47 -8.00 -9.18 -11.76
CA LYS A 47 -9.30 -9.29 -12.45
C LYS A 47 -9.96 -7.92 -12.68
N ASN A 48 -9.83 -7.00 -11.73
CA ASN A 48 -10.48 -5.69 -11.80
C ASN A 48 -9.55 -4.59 -12.32
N HIS A 49 -8.27 -4.90 -12.57
CA HIS A 49 -7.23 -3.90 -12.85
C HIS A 49 -7.16 -2.81 -11.77
N GLU A 50 -7.07 -3.22 -10.50
CA GLU A 50 -7.01 -2.31 -9.36
C GLU A 50 -5.87 -2.67 -8.40
N ALA A 51 -5.27 -1.64 -7.80
CA ALA A 51 -4.33 -1.77 -6.69
C ALA A 51 -4.58 -0.68 -5.66
N GLY A 52 -3.96 -0.82 -4.49
CA GLY A 52 -4.17 0.13 -3.40
C GLY A 52 -3.51 -0.26 -2.10
N GLY A 53 -4.04 0.29 -1.02
CA GLY A 53 -3.66 -0.16 0.30
C GLY A 53 -4.47 0.48 1.42
N ILE A 54 -4.39 -0.17 2.57
CA ILE A 54 -4.95 0.29 3.83
C ILE A 54 -3.77 0.64 4.73
N TYR A 55 -3.75 1.86 5.25
CA TYR A 55 -2.66 2.40 6.04
C TYR A 55 -3.17 2.80 7.42
N LEU A 56 -2.31 2.66 8.42
CA LEU A 56 -2.56 3.17 9.76
C LEU A 56 -1.45 4.12 10.19
N PHE A 57 -1.85 5.29 10.67
CA PHE A 57 -0.95 6.33 11.18
C PHE A 57 -1.25 6.66 12.64
N ARG A 58 -0.21 7.08 13.36
CA ARG A 58 -0.32 7.78 14.64
C ARG A 58 -0.84 9.20 14.37
N GLY A 59 -1.86 9.61 15.12
CA GLY A 59 -2.45 10.94 15.06
C GLY A 59 -1.74 11.97 15.92
#